data_AF-A0ABD5KF75-F1
#
_entry.id   AF-A0ABD5KF75-F1
#
_cell.length_a   1.000
_cell.length_b   1.000
_cell.length_c   1.000
_cell.angle_alpha   90.00
_cell.angle_beta   90.00
_cell.angle_gamma   90.00
#
_symmetry.space_group_name_H-M   'P 1'
#
loop_
_entity.id
_entity.type
_entity.pdbx_description
1 polymer ?
#
loop_
_entity_poly.entity_id
_entity_poly.type
_entity_poly.pdbx_seq_one_letter_code
_entity_poly.pdbx_strand_id
1 'polypeptide(L)'
;MNRKVRVGRYTAAALIIAVGVLLILDKRWGTDYVYEMVDWWPFLLVVLGVEYIVLFLWTRRRNKVQSDNPSNPDEQIKVRFRPDAKGILTSLILAASVFIVTEQDHYMHLWNRVSLNLGAASMDYSQAAGYMEDKGTIRVPVRMDTSDLVVEGVNGDISVQRGDTDEIEVRTVIWVDQTTEVQAKAVAAASFVEADGTKVIYIKATGKTYGDNEKTQPRMNLTITIPDDRRFNLDIRTSNGAILLNRPEAISTILAETGNGRIRITNAVGDISGKTLNGDVIVANAIGNVDLDSNRGDMKARGISGDVDLATQVGSISIADSVGEFIAETRNGNITLDGANLGIKAQSLNGSINIVSTKVGGDWDVYSAVGAINVLLPDRGDYSLAGSSSYGDLSTDLPFKVQNKTIEGQLGEGEYRVKIEGNSDLTIQSNPAVSTPETVTPDSEDTAENLEQTTEDGPNSQ
;
A
#
# COMPACT_ATOMS: atom_id res chain seq x y z
N MET A 1 -21.66 -52.96 -26.14
CA MET A 1 -21.59 -52.45 -24.74
C MET A 1 -20.97 -51.04 -24.70
N ASN A 2 -21.71 -49.99 -24.27
CA ASN A 2 -21.19 -48.60 -24.25
C ASN A 2 -20.19 -48.38 -23.09
N ARG A 3 -18.89 -48.51 -23.36
CA ARG A 3 -17.84 -48.21 -22.37
C ARG A 3 -17.63 -46.69 -22.29
N LYS A 4 -18.07 -46.07 -21.19
CA LYS A 4 -17.91 -44.64 -20.94
C LYS A 4 -16.53 -44.37 -20.33
N VAL A 5 -15.69 -43.59 -21.01
CA VAL A 5 -14.39 -43.15 -20.50
C VAL A 5 -14.57 -41.74 -19.92
N ARG A 6 -14.27 -41.59 -18.63
CA ARG A 6 -14.35 -40.29 -17.94
C ARG A 6 -13.01 -39.58 -18.04
N VAL A 7 -13.01 -38.38 -18.60
CA VAL A 7 -11.81 -37.53 -18.76
C VAL A 7 -11.74 -36.54 -17.61
N GLY A 8 -10.55 -36.30 -17.08
CA GLY A 8 -10.32 -35.30 -16.03
C GLY A 8 -10.07 -35.90 -14.64
N ARG A 9 -10.05 -37.23 -14.51
CA ARG A 9 -9.79 -37.91 -13.23
C ARG A 9 -8.32 -37.91 -12.88
N TYR A 10 -7.47 -38.10 -13.89
CA TYR A 10 -6.03 -38.18 -13.69
C TYR A 10 -5.44 -36.80 -13.44
N THR A 11 -5.91 -35.79 -14.16
CA THR A 11 -5.63 -34.37 -13.86
C THR A 11 -6.10 -33.94 -12.47
N ALA A 12 -7.32 -34.29 -12.07
CA ALA A 12 -7.81 -33.99 -10.72
C ALA A 12 -6.96 -34.64 -9.61
N ALA A 13 -6.55 -35.91 -9.78
CA ALA A 13 -5.67 -36.59 -8.84
C ALA A 13 -4.25 -35.99 -8.84
N ALA A 14 -3.71 -35.67 -10.02
CA ALA A 14 -2.40 -35.04 -10.17
C ALA A 14 -2.36 -33.65 -9.53
N LEU A 15 -3.41 -32.85 -9.67
CA LEU A 15 -3.57 -31.56 -9.00
C LEU A 15 -3.47 -31.73 -7.48
N ILE A 16 -4.24 -32.65 -6.88
CA ILE A 16 -4.23 -32.87 -5.43
C ILE A 16 -2.84 -33.32 -4.95
N ILE A 17 -2.18 -34.21 -5.69
CA ILE A 17 -0.82 -34.67 -5.37
C ILE A 17 0.17 -33.50 -5.47
N ALA A 18 0.10 -32.69 -6.54
CA ALA A 18 0.98 -31.56 -6.73
C ALA A 18 0.84 -30.52 -5.59
N VAL A 19 -0.39 -30.13 -5.27
CA VAL A 19 -0.69 -29.24 -4.14
C VAL A 19 -0.14 -29.81 -2.83
N GLY A 20 -0.37 -31.10 -2.57
CA GLY A 20 0.14 -31.76 -1.36
C GLY A 20 1.66 -31.83 -1.29
N VAL A 21 2.34 -32.04 -2.41
CA VAL A 21 3.81 -32.04 -2.48
C VAL A 21 4.37 -30.64 -2.22
N LEU A 22 3.83 -29.61 -2.89
CA LEU A 22 4.28 -28.23 -2.72
C LEU A 22 4.19 -27.78 -1.26
N LEU A 23 3.09 -28.10 -0.56
CA LEU A 23 2.93 -27.78 0.86
C LEU A 23 3.97 -28.45 1.77
N ILE A 24 4.39 -29.67 1.43
CA ILE A 24 5.42 -30.38 2.18
C ILE A 24 6.78 -29.72 1.94
N LEU A 25 7.04 -29.25 0.72
CA LEU A 25 8.29 -28.55 0.38
C LEU A 25 8.35 -27.19 1.05
N ASP A 26 7.28 -26.40 0.97
CA ASP A 26 7.18 -25.09 1.60
C ASP A 26 7.37 -25.19 3.12
N LYS A 27 6.74 -26.16 3.77
CA LYS A 27 6.95 -26.41 5.21
C LYS A 27 8.37 -26.86 5.56
N ARG A 28 9.08 -27.53 4.66
CA ARG A 28 10.40 -28.12 4.93
C ARG A 28 11.55 -27.16 4.63
N TRP A 29 11.38 -26.28 3.65
CA TRP A 29 12.42 -25.38 3.17
C TRP A 29 12.10 -23.90 3.35
N GLY A 30 10.92 -23.54 3.85
CA GLY A 30 10.51 -22.15 4.06
C GLY A 30 10.38 -21.38 2.75
N THR A 31 9.93 -22.06 1.70
CA THR A 31 9.70 -21.50 0.36
C THR A 31 8.23 -21.15 0.17
N ASP A 32 7.93 -20.30 -0.82
CA ASP A 32 6.56 -19.87 -1.16
C ASP A 32 6.08 -20.48 -2.50
N TYR A 33 6.36 -21.77 -2.75
CA TYR A 33 6.02 -22.38 -4.04
C TYR A 33 4.51 -22.55 -4.26
N VAL A 34 3.72 -22.64 -3.18
CA VAL A 34 2.25 -22.63 -3.25
C VAL A 34 1.74 -21.30 -3.82
N TYR A 35 2.41 -20.17 -3.54
CA TYR A 35 2.06 -18.87 -4.10
C TYR A 35 2.33 -18.81 -5.61
N GLU A 36 3.53 -19.21 -6.04
CA GLU A 36 3.90 -19.23 -7.47
C GLU A 36 2.93 -20.11 -8.30
N MET A 37 2.33 -21.15 -7.71
CA MET A 37 1.37 -22.01 -8.39
C MET A 37 0.16 -21.26 -8.98
N VAL A 38 -0.24 -20.11 -8.39
CA VAL A 38 -1.39 -19.32 -8.89
C VAL A 38 -1.10 -18.75 -10.27
N ASP A 39 0.10 -18.25 -10.52
CA ASP A 39 0.48 -17.68 -11.82
C ASP A 39 0.51 -18.76 -12.91
N TRP A 40 0.72 -20.02 -12.52
CA TRP A 40 0.79 -21.18 -13.40
C TRP A 40 -0.56 -21.88 -13.63
N TRP A 41 -1.70 -21.30 -13.21
CA TRP A 41 -3.03 -21.87 -13.48
C TRP A 41 -3.32 -22.22 -14.97
N PRO A 42 -2.77 -21.52 -15.99
CA PRO A 42 -2.98 -21.91 -17.39
C PRO A 42 -2.41 -23.31 -17.71
N PHE A 43 -1.41 -23.77 -16.96
CA PHE A 43 -0.83 -25.10 -17.12
C PHE A 43 -1.86 -26.22 -16.87
N LEU A 44 -2.80 -26.01 -15.94
CA LEU A 44 -3.89 -26.97 -15.70
C LEU A 44 -4.76 -27.22 -16.94
N LEU A 45 -5.05 -26.16 -17.71
CA LEU A 45 -5.81 -26.28 -18.96
C LEU A 45 -5.02 -27.07 -20.01
N VAL A 46 -3.70 -26.88 -20.06
CA VAL A 46 -2.81 -27.63 -20.96
C VAL A 46 -2.81 -29.12 -20.60
N VAL A 47 -2.61 -29.46 -19.33
CA VAL A 47 -2.59 -30.88 -18.88
C VAL A 47 -3.95 -31.56 -19.11
N LEU A 48 -5.06 -30.84 -18.90
CA LEU A 48 -6.41 -31.34 -19.20
C LEU A 48 -6.62 -31.57 -20.71
N GLY A 49 -6.12 -30.67 -21.56
CA GLY A 49 -6.10 -30.86 -23.01
C GLY A 49 -5.26 -32.06 -23.46
N VAL A 50 -4.09 -32.24 -22.86
CA VAL A 50 -3.20 -33.39 -23.13
C VAL A 50 -3.86 -34.70 -22.70
N GLU A 51 -4.49 -34.76 -21.52
CA GLU A 51 -5.23 -35.95 -21.06
C GLU A 51 -6.33 -36.34 -22.07
N TYR A 52 -7.04 -35.34 -22.60
CA TYR A 52 -8.07 -35.55 -23.62
C TYR A 52 -7.50 -36.14 -24.92
N ILE A 53 -6.38 -35.59 -25.42
CA ILE A 53 -5.71 -36.07 -26.64
C ILE A 53 -5.15 -37.49 -26.46
N VAL A 54 -4.52 -37.78 -25.32
CA VAL A 54 -3.95 -39.09 -25.02
C VAL A 54 -5.06 -40.16 -24.95
N LEU A 55 -6.17 -39.87 -24.27
CA LEU A 55 -7.31 -40.78 -24.20
C LEU A 55 -7.97 -40.98 -25.57
N PHE A 56 -8.01 -39.94 -26.41
CA PHE A 56 -8.48 -40.04 -27.79
C PHE A 56 -7.58 -40.93 -28.66
N LEU A 57 -6.26 -40.76 -28.59
CA LEU A 57 -5.30 -41.56 -29.36
C LEU A 57 -5.27 -43.03 -28.90
N TRP A 58 -5.36 -43.26 -27.58
CA TRP A 58 -5.33 -44.60 -27.01
C TRP A 58 -6.58 -45.42 -27.37
N THR A 59 -7.76 -44.80 -27.32
CA THR A 59 -9.02 -45.44 -27.74
C THR A 59 -9.05 -45.71 -29.24
N ARG A 60 -8.49 -44.81 -30.07
CA ARG A 60 -8.36 -45.02 -31.52
C ARG A 60 -7.44 -46.20 -31.87
N ARG A 61 -6.31 -46.37 -31.17
CA ARG A 61 -5.41 -47.52 -31.35
C ARG A 61 -6.08 -48.84 -30.95
N ARG A 62 -6.81 -48.88 -29.83
CA ARG A 62 -7.54 -50.08 -29.40
C ARG A 62 -8.67 -50.48 -30.34
N ASN A 63 -9.43 -49.51 -30.87
CA ASN A 63 -10.47 -49.80 -31.86
C ASN A 63 -9.89 -50.37 -33.16
N LYS A 64 -8.68 -49.95 -33.55
CA LYS A 64 -7.98 -50.49 -34.72
C LYS A 64 -7.53 -51.95 -34.53
N VAL A 65 -7.06 -52.30 -33.32
CA VAL A 65 -6.64 -53.68 -32.98
C VAL A 65 -7.82 -54.65 -32.83
N GLN A 66 -9.00 -54.18 -32.40
CA GLN A 66 -10.20 -55.02 -32.29
C GLN A 66 -10.89 -55.24 -33.66
N SER A 67 -10.70 -54.33 -34.61
CA SER A 67 -11.24 -54.40 -35.98
C SER A 67 -10.57 -55.46 -36.86
N ASP A 68 -9.41 -55.99 -36.45
CA ASP A 68 -8.67 -57.06 -37.16
C ASP A 68 -9.06 -58.48 -36.69
N ASN A 69 -10.02 -58.62 -35.75
CA ASN A 69 -10.48 -59.93 -35.27
C ASN A 69 -11.79 -60.35 -35.98
N PRO A 70 -11.87 -61.50 -36.70
CA PRO A 70 -12.88 -61.72 -37.74
C PRO A 70 -14.28 -62.16 -37.28
N SER A 71 -14.59 -62.18 -35.98
CA SER A 71 -15.76 -62.92 -35.48
C SER A 71 -17.05 -62.10 -35.25
N ASN A 72 -17.13 -60.81 -35.60
CA ASN A 72 -18.42 -60.08 -35.61
C ASN A 72 -18.35 -58.72 -36.37
N PRO A 73 -19.03 -58.52 -37.53
CA PRO A 73 -18.85 -57.31 -38.35
C PRO A 73 -19.58 -56.03 -37.87
N ASP A 74 -20.56 -56.12 -36.95
CA ASP A 74 -21.54 -55.02 -36.77
C ASP A 74 -21.55 -54.31 -35.41
N GLU A 75 -20.56 -54.48 -34.53
CA GLU A 75 -20.51 -53.73 -33.27
C GLU A 75 -19.55 -52.52 -33.34
N GLN A 76 -19.99 -51.42 -33.98
CA GLN A 76 -19.31 -50.13 -33.85
C GLN A 76 -19.39 -49.63 -32.39
N ILE A 77 -18.33 -49.84 -31.60
CA ILE A 77 -18.24 -49.31 -30.24
C ILE A 77 -18.06 -47.79 -30.31
N LYS A 78 -19.17 -47.03 -30.23
CA LYS A 78 -19.16 -45.57 -30.07
C LYS A 78 -18.70 -45.21 -28.64
N VAL A 79 -17.41 -44.92 -28.47
CA VAL A 79 -16.88 -44.36 -27.22
C VAL A 79 -17.30 -42.89 -27.13
N ARG A 80 -18.14 -42.56 -26.15
CA ARG A 80 -18.48 -41.17 -25.82
C ARG A 80 -17.62 -40.70 -24.65
N PHE A 81 -16.84 -39.65 -24.87
CA PHE A 81 -16.13 -38.94 -23.81
C PHE A 81 -17.13 -38.08 -23.04
N ARG A 82 -17.07 -38.16 -21.70
CA ARG A 82 -17.74 -37.21 -20.82
C ARG A 82 -16.74 -36.69 -19.80
N PRO A 83 -16.66 -35.37 -19.59
CA PRO A 83 -15.83 -34.82 -18.52
C PRO A 83 -16.36 -35.28 -17.17
N ASP A 84 -15.47 -35.70 -16.26
CA ASP A 84 -15.86 -36.03 -14.87
C ASP A 84 -15.99 -34.75 -14.05
N ALA A 85 -16.98 -33.93 -14.40
CA ALA A 85 -17.19 -32.62 -13.80
C ALA A 85 -17.22 -32.66 -12.27
N LYS A 86 -17.74 -33.75 -11.67
CA LYS A 86 -17.74 -33.94 -10.21
C LYS A 86 -16.32 -34.05 -9.64
N GLY A 87 -15.45 -34.85 -10.24
CA GLY A 87 -14.08 -35.06 -9.74
C GLY A 87 -13.20 -33.84 -9.93
N ILE A 88 -13.31 -33.18 -11.09
CA ILE A 88 -12.62 -31.92 -11.38
C ILE A 88 -13.07 -30.85 -10.38
N LEU A 89 -14.38 -30.66 -10.22
CA LEU A 89 -14.92 -29.65 -9.31
C LEU A 89 -14.49 -29.89 -7.86
N THR A 90 -14.54 -31.13 -7.37
CA THR A 90 -14.08 -31.45 -6.01
C THR A 90 -12.58 -31.20 -5.83
N SER A 91 -11.76 -31.51 -6.83
CA SER A 91 -10.31 -31.25 -6.75
C SER A 91 -9.98 -29.75 -6.78
N LEU A 92 -10.72 -28.96 -7.56
CA LEU A 92 -10.59 -27.50 -7.62
C LEU A 92 -11.02 -26.86 -6.30
N ILE A 93 -12.15 -27.29 -5.73
CA ILE A 93 -12.63 -26.79 -4.43
C ILE A 93 -11.61 -27.12 -3.34
N LEU A 94 -11.06 -28.33 -3.33
CA LEU A 94 -10.09 -28.76 -2.33
C LEU A 94 -8.77 -27.99 -2.47
N ALA A 95 -8.25 -27.82 -3.68
CA ALA A 95 -7.06 -27.00 -3.94
C ALA A 95 -7.28 -25.54 -3.54
N ALA A 96 -8.44 -24.95 -3.91
CA ALA A 96 -8.79 -23.60 -3.51
C ALA A 96 -8.91 -23.45 -1.98
N SER A 97 -9.52 -24.42 -1.29
CA SER A 97 -9.64 -24.39 0.17
C SER A 97 -8.29 -24.48 0.86
N VAL A 98 -7.42 -25.35 0.38
CA VAL A 98 -6.05 -25.52 0.90
C VAL A 98 -5.24 -24.25 0.66
N PHE A 99 -5.35 -23.65 -0.52
CA PHE A 99 -4.72 -22.38 -0.85
C PHE A 99 -5.20 -21.23 0.06
N ILE A 100 -6.53 -21.09 0.24
CA ILE A 100 -7.13 -20.06 1.11
C ILE A 100 -6.63 -20.18 2.57
N VAL A 101 -6.47 -21.40 3.08
CA VAL A 101 -6.03 -21.64 4.47
C VAL A 101 -4.53 -21.43 4.64
N THR A 102 -3.73 -21.64 3.59
CA THR A 102 -2.26 -21.58 3.67
C THR A 102 -1.71 -20.18 3.38
N GLU A 103 -2.36 -19.43 2.48
CA GLU A 103 -2.00 -18.06 2.09
C GLU A 103 -2.90 -16.99 2.72
N GLN A 104 -3.46 -17.29 3.89
CA GLN A 104 -4.45 -16.43 4.54
C GLN A 104 -3.92 -15.00 4.76
N ASP A 105 -2.66 -14.85 5.17
CA ASP A 105 -2.06 -13.55 5.47
C ASP A 105 -1.86 -12.71 4.19
N HIS A 106 -1.54 -13.34 3.06
CA HIS A 106 -1.34 -12.66 1.78
C HIS A 106 -2.65 -12.23 1.09
N TYR A 107 -3.80 -12.85 1.36
CA TYR A 107 -5.07 -12.42 0.75
C TYR A 107 -5.99 -11.65 1.70
N MET A 108 -5.66 -11.57 3.00
CA MET A 108 -6.46 -10.81 3.96
C MET A 108 -6.62 -9.35 3.53
N HIS A 109 -5.59 -8.72 2.96
CA HIS A 109 -5.65 -7.35 2.48
C HIS A 109 -6.54 -7.18 1.23
N LEU A 110 -6.58 -8.17 0.33
CA LEU A 110 -7.48 -8.19 -0.84
C LEU A 110 -8.93 -8.43 -0.42
N TRP A 111 -9.16 -9.35 0.53
CA TRP A 111 -10.49 -9.60 1.09
C TRP A 111 -11.02 -8.40 1.87
N ASN A 112 -10.18 -7.73 2.67
CA ASN A 112 -10.53 -6.47 3.33
C ASN A 112 -10.86 -5.38 2.30
N ARG A 113 -10.09 -5.26 1.21
CA ARG A 113 -10.38 -4.30 0.14
C ARG A 113 -11.73 -4.59 -0.53
N VAL A 114 -12.00 -5.85 -0.86
CA VAL A 114 -13.24 -6.27 -1.52
C VAL A 114 -14.44 -6.10 -0.58
N SER A 115 -14.33 -6.52 0.69
CA SER A 115 -15.40 -6.39 1.67
C SER A 115 -15.70 -4.93 2.03
N LEU A 116 -14.68 -4.08 2.21
CA LEU A 116 -14.86 -2.64 2.38
C LEU A 116 -15.55 -2.02 1.16
N ASN A 117 -15.17 -2.43 -0.06
CA ASN A 117 -15.74 -1.88 -1.29
C ASN A 117 -17.19 -2.35 -1.52
N LEU A 118 -17.50 -3.61 -1.22
CA LEU A 118 -18.86 -4.16 -1.27
C LEU A 118 -19.77 -3.54 -0.20
N GLY A 119 -19.25 -3.36 1.02
CA GLY A 119 -19.96 -2.67 2.11
C GLY A 119 -20.25 -1.22 1.74
N ALA A 120 -19.22 -0.49 1.31
CA ALA A 120 -19.32 0.90 0.92
C ALA A 120 -20.29 1.15 -0.25
N ALA A 121 -20.27 0.28 -1.28
CA ALA A 121 -21.06 0.43 -2.50
C ALA A 121 -22.51 -0.08 -2.40
N SER A 122 -22.87 -0.83 -1.34
CA SER A 122 -24.20 -1.42 -1.19
C SER A 122 -25.18 -0.58 -0.36
N MET A 123 -24.68 0.48 0.28
CA MET A 123 -25.42 1.37 1.19
C MET A 123 -25.52 2.79 0.63
N ASP A 124 -26.62 3.46 0.96
CA ASP A 124 -26.79 4.90 0.71
C ASP A 124 -26.42 5.68 1.99
N TYR A 125 -25.91 6.90 1.84
CA TYR A 125 -25.41 7.68 2.97
C TYR A 125 -26.10 9.04 3.07
N SER A 126 -26.65 9.32 4.26
CA SER A 126 -27.15 10.64 4.61
C SER A 126 -26.01 11.67 4.70
N GLN A 127 -26.31 12.91 4.35
CA GLN A 127 -25.37 14.03 4.49
C GLN A 127 -25.60 14.80 5.80
N ALA A 128 -24.69 15.73 6.13
CA ALA A 128 -24.85 16.64 7.27
C ALA A 128 -25.89 17.74 6.96
N ALA A 129 -27.12 17.33 6.64
CA ALA A 129 -28.23 18.18 6.24
C ALA A 129 -29.55 17.65 6.83
N GLY A 130 -30.61 18.45 6.75
CA GLY A 130 -31.93 18.04 7.26
C GLY A 130 -32.03 18.13 8.79
N TYR A 131 -32.60 17.09 9.41
CA TYR A 131 -32.79 17.05 10.87
C TYR A 131 -31.47 16.74 11.56
N MET A 132 -31.18 17.44 12.65
CA MET A 132 -29.99 17.24 13.48
C MET A 132 -30.40 17.04 14.94
N GLU A 133 -29.77 16.07 15.59
CA GLU A 133 -29.94 15.81 17.03
C GLU A 133 -28.56 15.57 17.66
N ASP A 134 -28.28 16.24 18.77
CA ASP A 134 -27.12 15.94 19.61
C ASP A 134 -27.53 14.86 20.62
N LYS A 135 -26.89 13.69 20.54
CA LYS A 135 -27.15 12.54 21.43
C LYS A 135 -26.50 12.71 22.81
N GLY A 136 -25.80 13.82 23.03
CA GLY A 136 -25.08 14.09 24.25
C GLY A 136 -23.72 13.40 24.25
N THR A 137 -23.17 13.25 25.46
CA THR A 137 -21.84 12.68 25.69
C THR A 137 -21.96 11.44 26.55
N ILE A 138 -21.45 10.32 26.06
CA ILE A 138 -21.29 9.09 26.83
C ILE A 138 -19.90 9.13 27.47
N ARG A 139 -19.82 8.86 28.76
CA ARG A 139 -18.54 8.77 29.48
C ARG A 139 -18.23 7.32 29.79
N VAL A 140 -17.03 6.90 29.41
CA VAL A 140 -16.56 5.52 29.56
C VAL A 140 -15.40 5.51 30.54
N PRO A 141 -15.53 4.83 31.69
CA PRO A 141 -14.48 4.82 32.70
C PRO A 141 -13.26 4.06 32.18
N VAL A 142 -12.07 4.63 32.39
CA VAL A 142 -10.81 4.01 31.98
C VAL A 142 -10.16 3.34 33.19
N ARG A 143 -9.82 2.06 33.08
CA ARG A 143 -9.09 1.32 34.12
C ARG A 143 -7.60 1.33 33.82
N MET A 144 -6.74 1.09 34.81
CA MET A 144 -5.28 1.10 34.60
C MET A 144 -4.80 0.01 33.63
N ASP A 145 -5.56 -1.08 33.48
CA ASP A 145 -5.28 -2.19 32.58
C ASP A 145 -5.92 -2.02 31.18
N THR A 146 -6.65 -0.93 30.94
CA THR A 146 -7.16 -0.62 29.59
C THR A 146 -6.01 -0.29 28.66
N SER A 147 -5.89 -1.06 27.58
CA SER A 147 -4.80 -0.98 26.60
C SER A 147 -5.26 -0.57 25.20
N ASP A 148 -6.50 -0.83 24.85
CA ASP A 148 -6.97 -0.71 23.46
C ASP A 148 -8.32 0.03 23.39
N LEU A 149 -8.47 0.86 22.37
CA LEU A 149 -9.71 1.56 22.02
C LEU A 149 -10.09 1.24 20.59
N VAL A 150 -11.22 0.54 20.44
CA VAL A 150 -11.79 0.15 19.16
C VAL A 150 -13.03 1.00 18.89
N VAL A 151 -13.07 1.68 17.75
CA VAL A 151 -14.19 2.54 17.35
C VAL A 151 -14.70 2.12 15.99
N GLU A 152 -15.97 1.74 15.93
CA GLU A 152 -16.66 1.35 14.69
C GLU A 152 -17.78 2.33 14.37
N GLY A 153 -17.68 2.98 13.22
CA GLY A 153 -18.73 3.77 12.60
C GLY A 153 -19.20 3.18 11.27
N VAL A 154 -20.35 3.65 10.79
CA VAL A 154 -20.87 3.29 9.47
C VAL A 154 -20.87 4.50 8.55
N ASN A 155 -21.52 5.58 8.95
CA ASN A 155 -21.58 6.83 8.20
C ASN A 155 -21.36 8.02 9.14
N GLY A 156 -20.43 8.90 8.81
CA GLY A 156 -20.06 10.06 9.61
C GLY A 156 -18.57 10.10 9.95
N ASP A 157 -18.11 11.29 10.30
CA ASP A 157 -16.70 11.53 10.62
C ASP A 157 -16.40 11.07 12.05
N ILE A 158 -15.24 10.44 12.24
CA ILE A 158 -14.73 10.07 13.55
C ILE A 158 -13.54 10.97 13.85
N SER A 159 -13.66 11.80 14.87
CA SER A 159 -12.57 12.61 15.39
C SER A 159 -12.14 12.09 16.75
N VAL A 160 -10.84 11.84 16.91
CA VAL A 160 -10.23 11.45 18.18
C VAL A 160 -9.20 12.49 18.54
N GLN A 161 -9.27 12.99 19.77
CA GLN A 161 -8.32 13.94 20.32
C GLN A 161 -8.04 13.61 21.79
N ARG A 162 -6.85 13.96 22.27
CA ARG A 162 -6.57 13.91 23.71
C ARG A 162 -6.98 15.21 24.41
N GLY A 163 -7.41 15.10 25.66
CA GLY A 163 -7.79 16.23 26.50
C GLY A 163 -7.74 15.93 28.00
N ASP A 164 -7.99 16.97 28.79
CA ASP A 164 -7.99 16.94 30.25
C ASP A 164 -9.29 16.32 30.78
N THR A 165 -9.35 15.00 30.79
CA THR A 165 -10.48 14.19 31.26
C THR A 165 -9.96 12.89 31.88
N ASP A 166 -10.63 12.40 32.92
CA ASP A 166 -10.30 11.11 33.56
C ASP A 166 -10.97 9.91 32.85
N GLU A 167 -11.99 10.19 32.03
CA GLU A 167 -12.80 9.20 31.32
C GLU A 167 -12.74 9.46 29.80
N ILE A 168 -13.02 8.43 29.00
CA ILE A 168 -13.20 8.65 27.55
C ILE A 168 -14.58 9.26 27.34
N GLU A 169 -14.63 10.44 26.74
CA GLU A 169 -15.87 11.14 26.41
C GLU A 169 -16.21 10.95 24.93
N VAL A 170 -17.39 10.41 24.64
CA VAL A 170 -17.87 10.17 23.28
C VAL A 170 -19.08 11.05 23.04
N ARG A 171 -18.90 12.14 22.30
CA ARG A 171 -20.00 12.99 21.85
C ARG A 171 -20.45 12.58 20.45
N THR A 172 -21.76 12.43 20.27
CA THR A 172 -22.34 11.99 19.00
C THR A 172 -23.37 12.99 18.51
N VAL A 173 -23.20 13.45 17.27
CA VAL A 173 -24.20 14.25 16.57
C VAL A 173 -24.70 13.47 15.38
N ILE A 174 -26.03 13.31 15.29
CA ILE A 174 -26.69 12.58 14.20
C ILE A 174 -27.40 13.55 13.27
N TRP A 175 -27.28 13.32 11.96
CA TRP A 175 -28.06 13.96 10.91
C TRP A 175 -28.86 12.93 10.14
N VAL A 176 -30.09 13.30 9.80
CA VAL A 176 -31.00 12.52 8.98
C VAL A 176 -31.63 13.46 7.95
N ASP A 177 -31.32 13.23 6.68
CA ASP A 177 -31.82 13.98 5.52
C ASP A 177 -32.81 13.16 4.68
N GLN A 178 -33.34 13.77 3.61
CA GLN A 178 -34.16 13.08 2.60
C GLN A 178 -35.42 12.38 3.14
N THR A 179 -35.95 12.83 4.27
CA THR A 179 -37.16 12.29 4.86
C THR A 179 -37.95 13.39 5.60
N THR A 180 -39.17 13.05 6.03
CA THR A 180 -39.99 13.93 6.86
C THR A 180 -39.40 14.09 8.25
N GLU A 181 -39.61 15.25 8.89
CA GLU A 181 -39.07 15.51 10.24
C GLU A 181 -39.53 14.47 11.28
N VAL A 182 -40.77 13.95 11.15
CA VAL A 182 -41.30 12.92 12.06
C VAL A 182 -40.54 11.61 11.92
N GLN A 183 -40.27 11.17 10.69
CA GLN A 183 -39.47 9.97 10.43
C GLN A 183 -38.01 10.19 10.83
N ALA A 184 -37.45 11.37 10.54
CA ALA A 184 -36.08 11.72 10.91
C ALA A 184 -35.87 11.63 12.43
N LYS A 185 -36.80 12.15 13.23
CA LYS A 185 -36.80 12.02 14.70
C LYS A 185 -36.87 10.58 15.15
N ALA A 186 -37.70 9.75 14.51
CA ALA A 186 -37.80 8.33 14.85
C ALA A 186 -36.51 7.55 14.53
N VAL A 187 -35.90 7.83 13.37
CA VAL A 187 -34.60 7.26 12.95
C VAL A 187 -33.50 7.68 13.92
N ALA A 188 -33.44 8.97 14.24
CA ALA A 188 -32.46 9.49 15.17
C ALA A 188 -32.63 8.86 16.55
N ALA A 189 -33.86 8.77 17.08
CA ALA A 189 -34.15 8.12 18.36
C ALA A 189 -33.80 6.63 18.39
N ALA A 190 -33.94 5.92 17.27
CA ALA A 190 -33.59 4.51 17.14
C ALA A 190 -32.10 4.26 16.83
N SER A 191 -31.33 5.31 16.55
CA SER A 191 -29.88 5.24 16.34
C SER A 191 -29.15 5.53 17.63
N PHE A 192 -28.13 4.73 17.96
CA PHE A 192 -27.46 4.80 19.25
C PHE A 192 -25.97 4.49 19.13
N VAL A 193 -25.24 4.84 20.18
CA VAL A 193 -23.82 4.49 20.35
C VAL A 193 -23.72 3.64 21.60
N GLU A 194 -23.12 2.46 21.48
CA GLU A 194 -22.77 1.59 22.59
C GLU A 194 -21.29 1.74 22.90
N ALA A 195 -20.96 1.80 24.19
CA ALA A 195 -19.60 1.78 24.67
C ALA A 195 -19.48 0.78 25.82
N ASP A 196 -18.69 -0.27 25.65
CA ASP A 196 -18.50 -1.33 26.65
C ASP A 196 -17.07 -1.88 26.60
N GLY A 197 -16.68 -2.58 27.66
CA GLY A 197 -15.39 -3.23 27.81
C GLY A 197 -14.54 -2.62 28.92
N THR A 198 -13.48 -3.34 29.27
CA THR A 198 -12.59 -3.00 30.40
C THR A 198 -11.15 -2.88 29.93
N LYS A 199 -10.56 -4.00 29.50
CA LYS A 199 -9.22 -4.03 28.91
C LYS A 199 -9.20 -3.42 27.51
N VAL A 200 -10.19 -3.77 26.70
CA VAL A 200 -10.44 -3.20 25.38
C VAL A 200 -11.77 -2.47 25.47
N ILE A 201 -11.79 -1.19 25.14
CA ILE A 201 -13.02 -0.39 25.07
C ILE A 201 -13.52 -0.42 23.63
N TYR A 202 -14.74 -0.90 23.43
CA TYR A 202 -15.42 -0.93 22.14
C TYR A 202 -16.45 0.19 22.10
N ILE A 203 -16.34 1.10 21.14
CA ILE A 203 -17.32 2.14 20.84
C ILE A 203 -17.93 1.83 19.48
N LYS A 204 -19.23 1.56 19.43
CA LYS A 204 -19.93 1.20 18.20
C LYS A 204 -21.10 2.13 17.94
N ALA A 205 -21.07 2.84 16.82
CA ALA A 205 -22.18 3.67 16.36
C ALA A 205 -23.09 2.87 15.42
N THR A 206 -24.34 2.66 15.83
CA THR A 206 -25.35 1.93 15.06
C THR A 206 -26.47 2.87 14.64
N GLY A 207 -26.53 3.17 13.34
CA GLY A 207 -27.60 3.93 12.72
C GLY A 207 -28.79 3.05 12.36
N LYS A 208 -30.02 3.53 12.59
CA LYS A 208 -31.23 2.89 12.05
C LYS A 208 -31.36 3.26 10.57
N THR A 209 -31.35 2.26 9.69
CA THR A 209 -31.54 2.50 8.26
C THR A 209 -32.93 3.03 7.93
N TYR A 210 -33.02 3.83 6.88
CA TYR A 210 -34.26 4.43 6.39
C TYR A 210 -34.25 4.60 4.86
N GLY A 211 -35.28 5.25 4.32
CA GLY A 211 -35.49 5.45 2.88
C GLY A 211 -36.26 4.31 2.22
N ASP A 212 -36.64 4.49 0.96
CA ASP A 212 -37.55 3.59 0.22
C ASP A 212 -37.05 2.13 0.14
N ASN A 213 -35.74 1.92 0.24
CA ASN A 213 -35.11 0.60 0.20
C ASN A 213 -34.53 0.14 1.56
N GLU A 214 -34.72 0.90 2.64
CA GLU A 214 -34.11 0.66 3.97
C GLU A 214 -32.57 0.50 3.93
N LYS A 215 -31.91 1.20 3.01
CA LYS A 215 -30.45 1.15 2.81
C LYS A 215 -29.73 2.41 3.28
N THR A 216 -30.45 3.50 3.49
CA THR A 216 -29.83 4.79 3.82
C THR A 216 -29.40 4.80 5.27
N GLN A 217 -28.11 4.98 5.50
CA GLN A 217 -27.51 5.11 6.82
C GLN A 217 -27.54 6.58 7.25
N PRO A 218 -28.06 6.92 8.45
CA PRO A 218 -27.97 8.27 8.98
C PRO A 218 -26.51 8.65 9.22
N ARG A 219 -26.19 9.94 9.15
CA ARG A 219 -24.82 10.40 9.41
C ARG A 219 -24.63 10.60 10.90
N MET A 220 -23.66 9.91 11.50
CA MET A 220 -23.33 9.99 12.92
C MET A 220 -21.86 10.41 13.06
N ASN A 221 -21.62 11.69 13.33
CA ASN A 221 -20.27 12.14 13.63
C ASN A 221 -19.95 11.85 15.09
N LEU A 222 -18.78 11.25 15.32
CA LEU A 222 -18.24 10.94 16.65
C LEU A 222 -17.10 11.90 16.97
N THR A 223 -17.17 12.54 18.13
CA THR A 223 -16.05 13.28 18.71
C THR A 223 -15.65 12.58 19.99
N ILE A 224 -14.47 11.98 19.99
CA ILE A 224 -13.94 11.16 21.08
C ILE A 224 -12.79 11.92 21.73
N THR A 225 -12.95 12.26 23.00
CA THR A 225 -11.89 12.85 23.83
C THR A 225 -11.32 11.76 24.73
N ILE A 226 -10.02 11.54 24.64
CA ILE A 226 -9.27 10.53 25.41
C ILE A 226 -8.44 11.23 26.49
N PRO A 227 -8.27 10.63 27.69
CA PRO A 227 -7.40 11.17 28.74
C PRO A 227 -5.96 11.44 28.29
N ASP A 228 -5.43 12.63 28.64
CA ASP A 228 -4.05 13.06 28.37
C ASP A 228 -2.98 12.28 29.19
N ASP A 229 -3.38 11.58 30.25
CA ASP A 229 -2.49 10.78 31.10
C ASP A 229 -2.45 9.28 30.71
N ARG A 230 -3.25 8.87 29.70
CA ARG A 230 -3.37 7.47 29.26
C ARG A 230 -3.03 7.26 27.79
N ARG A 231 -2.40 6.12 27.49
CA ARG A 231 -2.07 5.66 26.13
C ARG A 231 -2.90 4.45 25.77
N PHE A 232 -3.32 4.37 24.51
CA PHE A 232 -4.15 3.27 24.00
C PHE A 232 -3.71 2.92 22.58
N ASN A 233 -3.64 1.63 22.26
CA ASN A 233 -3.69 1.26 20.85
C ASN A 233 -5.06 1.65 20.29
N LEU A 234 -5.07 2.18 19.08
CA LEU A 234 -6.28 2.68 18.44
C LEU A 234 -6.63 1.78 17.26
N ASP A 235 -7.89 1.36 17.17
CA ASP A 235 -8.46 0.73 15.98
C ASP A 235 -9.73 1.48 15.59
N ILE A 236 -9.62 2.36 14.60
CA ILE A 236 -10.69 3.28 14.22
C ILE A 236 -11.15 2.93 12.80
N ARG A 237 -12.43 2.56 12.66
CA ARG A 237 -13.00 2.14 11.38
C ARG A 237 -14.31 2.84 11.06
N THR A 238 -14.49 3.23 9.80
CA THR A 238 -15.78 3.74 9.31
C THR A 238 -16.01 3.36 7.85
N SER A 239 -17.25 3.09 7.43
CA SER A 239 -17.51 2.80 6.00
C SER A 239 -17.53 4.07 5.15
N ASN A 240 -18.03 5.18 5.70
CA ASN A 240 -18.13 6.47 5.01
C ASN A 240 -17.95 7.62 6.00
N GLY A 241 -16.93 8.43 5.81
CA GLY A 241 -16.58 9.56 6.67
C GLY A 241 -15.08 9.70 6.86
N ALA A 242 -14.65 10.89 7.27
CA ALA A 242 -13.25 11.16 7.57
C ALA A 242 -12.85 10.59 8.94
N ILE A 243 -11.61 10.12 9.05
CA ILE A 243 -10.99 9.76 10.33
C ILE A 243 -9.95 10.84 10.64
N LEU A 244 -10.15 11.56 11.76
CA LEU A 244 -9.33 12.70 12.16
C LEU A 244 -8.73 12.43 13.54
N LEU A 245 -7.45 12.05 13.59
CA LEU A 245 -6.73 11.78 14.82
C LEU A 245 -5.76 12.92 15.12
N ASN A 246 -5.93 13.58 16.27
CA ASN A 246 -5.09 14.69 16.70
C ASN A 246 -4.41 14.37 18.03
N ARG A 247 -3.08 14.34 18.01
CA ARG A 247 -2.21 13.94 19.12
C ARG A 247 -2.49 12.53 19.67
N PRO A 248 -2.74 11.49 18.86
CA PRO A 248 -2.89 10.14 19.40
C PRO A 248 -1.55 9.65 19.96
N GLU A 249 -1.55 9.16 21.21
CA GLU A 249 -0.40 8.46 21.79
C GLU A 249 -0.77 6.99 22.02
N ALA A 250 -0.27 6.13 21.15
CA ALA A 250 -0.47 4.69 21.27
C ALA A 250 0.60 4.02 22.12
N ILE A 251 0.25 2.84 22.64
CA ILE A 251 1.23 1.96 23.29
C ILE A 251 2.16 1.38 22.22
N SER A 252 1.57 0.96 21.10
CA SER A 252 2.28 0.44 19.95
C SER A 252 1.68 0.92 18.64
N THR A 253 0.35 0.78 18.44
CA THR A 253 -0.26 0.88 17.10
C THR A 253 -1.45 1.81 17.03
N ILE A 254 -1.59 2.46 15.87
CA ILE A 254 -2.73 3.28 15.46
C ILE A 254 -3.22 2.73 14.12
N LEU A 255 -4.37 2.06 14.11
CA LEU A 255 -5.03 1.57 12.91
C LEU A 255 -6.20 2.50 12.54
N ALA A 256 -6.22 2.96 11.29
CA ALA A 256 -7.30 3.80 10.75
C ALA A 256 -7.79 3.28 9.39
N GLU A 257 -9.03 2.78 9.32
CA GLU A 257 -9.64 2.27 8.08
C GLU A 257 -10.91 3.05 7.73
N THR A 258 -10.98 3.62 6.52
CA THR A 258 -12.23 4.20 6.00
C THR A 258 -12.59 3.67 4.62
N GLY A 259 -13.87 3.38 4.36
CA GLY A 259 -14.28 3.05 2.99
C GLY A 259 -14.18 4.28 2.09
N ASN A 260 -14.89 5.35 2.45
CA ASN A 260 -14.88 6.62 1.72
C ASN A 260 -14.65 7.78 2.68
N GLY A 261 -13.49 8.40 2.60
CA GLY A 261 -13.16 9.56 3.41
C GLY A 261 -11.67 9.76 3.55
N ARG A 262 -11.32 10.96 4.01
CA ARG A 262 -9.94 11.33 4.30
C ARG A 262 -9.49 10.70 5.61
N ILE A 263 -8.25 10.23 5.66
CA ILE A 263 -7.55 9.92 6.91
C ILE A 263 -6.57 11.07 7.19
N ARG A 264 -6.69 11.70 8.36
CA ARG A 264 -5.75 12.73 8.82
C ARG A 264 -5.25 12.42 10.22
N ILE A 265 -3.96 12.18 10.35
CA ILE A 265 -3.30 11.86 11.61
C ILE A 265 -2.20 12.90 11.86
N THR A 266 -2.26 13.60 13.00
CA THR A 266 -1.26 14.63 13.32
C THR A 266 -0.71 14.50 14.73
N ASN A 267 0.61 14.72 14.88
CA ASN A 267 1.32 14.70 16.17
C ASN A 267 1.21 13.34 16.89
N ALA A 268 1.42 12.25 16.15
CA ALA A 268 1.16 10.90 16.63
C ALA A 268 2.40 10.23 17.23
N VAL A 269 2.19 9.33 18.18
CA VAL A 269 3.22 8.45 18.74
C VAL A 269 2.73 7.00 18.64
N GLY A 270 3.56 6.14 18.05
CA GLY A 270 3.23 4.75 17.73
C GLY A 270 3.22 4.50 16.22
N ASP A 271 3.25 3.23 15.84
CA ASP A 271 3.21 2.80 14.45
C ASP A 271 1.81 3.01 13.87
N ILE A 272 1.75 3.68 12.72
CA ILE A 272 0.51 4.03 12.04
C ILE A 272 0.31 3.06 10.89
N SER A 273 -0.82 2.36 10.90
CA SER A 273 -1.29 1.60 9.76
C SER A 273 -2.68 2.10 9.34
N GLY A 274 -2.97 2.13 8.04
CA GLY A 274 -4.29 2.60 7.62
C GLY A 274 -4.63 2.35 6.17
N LYS A 275 -5.93 2.45 5.89
CA LYS A 275 -6.47 2.12 4.57
C LYS A 275 -7.66 2.98 4.20
N THR A 276 -7.69 3.49 2.98
CA THR A 276 -8.89 4.13 2.40
C THR A 276 -9.19 3.67 0.99
N LEU A 277 -10.47 3.55 0.59
CA LEU A 277 -10.76 3.27 -0.84
C LEU A 277 -10.80 4.56 -1.64
N ASN A 278 -11.37 5.63 -1.08
CA ASN A 278 -11.46 6.92 -1.73
C ASN A 278 -11.29 8.03 -0.69
N GLY A 279 -10.22 8.82 -0.82
CA GLY A 279 -9.94 9.97 0.01
C GLY A 279 -8.44 10.18 0.20
N ASP A 280 -8.07 11.42 0.49
CA ASP A 280 -6.68 11.76 0.76
C ASP A 280 -6.21 11.16 2.08
N VAL A 281 -4.92 10.89 2.17
CA VAL A 281 -4.29 10.46 3.42
C VAL A 281 -3.21 11.45 3.80
N ILE A 282 -3.27 11.98 5.02
CA ILE A 282 -2.34 12.99 5.52
C ILE A 282 -1.83 12.54 6.89
N VAL A 283 -0.52 12.31 6.99
CA VAL A 283 0.19 12.09 8.25
C VAL A 283 1.20 13.19 8.45
N ALA A 284 1.18 13.84 9.61
CA ALA A 284 2.13 14.90 9.94
C ALA A 284 2.65 14.76 11.37
N ASN A 285 3.98 14.89 11.54
CA ASN A 285 4.67 14.84 12.82
C ASN A 285 4.37 13.52 13.56
N ALA A 286 4.89 12.40 13.06
CA ALA A 286 4.68 11.10 13.70
C ALA A 286 6.02 10.51 14.17
N ILE A 287 5.99 9.86 15.34
CA ILE A 287 7.10 9.09 15.88
C ILE A 287 6.71 7.61 15.85
N GLY A 288 7.36 6.84 14.99
CA GLY A 288 6.96 5.48 14.62
C GLY A 288 6.89 5.30 13.12
N ASN A 289 6.68 4.06 12.68
CA ASN A 289 6.57 3.71 11.26
C ASN A 289 5.18 4.08 10.72
N VAL A 290 5.08 4.29 9.41
CA VAL A 290 3.83 4.65 8.72
C VAL A 290 3.63 3.71 7.54
N ASP A 291 2.51 2.98 7.51
CA ASP A 291 2.08 2.11 6.43
C ASP A 291 0.65 2.48 6.01
N LEU A 292 0.46 2.99 4.79
CA LEU A 292 -0.84 3.45 4.30
C LEU A 292 -1.13 2.99 2.87
N ASP A 293 -2.32 2.43 2.66
CA ASP A 293 -2.86 2.04 1.35
C ASP A 293 -4.09 2.88 0.98
N SER A 294 -4.12 3.40 -0.24
CA SER A 294 -5.31 4.02 -0.83
C SER A 294 -5.61 3.45 -2.20
N ASN A 295 -6.88 3.37 -2.56
CA ASN A 295 -7.24 3.09 -3.95
C ASN A 295 -7.38 4.39 -4.77
N ARG A 296 -7.86 5.48 -4.18
CA ARG A 296 -7.90 6.79 -4.84
C ARG A 296 -7.71 7.90 -3.82
N GLY A 297 -6.83 8.84 -4.12
CA GLY A 297 -6.56 10.01 -3.30
C GLY A 297 -5.07 10.27 -3.17
N ASP A 298 -4.73 11.52 -2.90
CA ASP A 298 -3.33 11.92 -2.69
C ASP A 298 -2.87 11.50 -1.30
N MET A 299 -1.60 11.12 -1.19
CA MET A 299 -0.97 10.74 0.06
C MET A 299 0.13 11.71 0.43
N LYS A 300 0.13 12.17 1.69
CA LYS A 300 1.15 13.08 2.20
C LYS A 300 1.64 12.61 3.57
N ALA A 301 2.94 12.36 3.68
CA ALA A 301 3.63 12.15 4.94
C ALA A 301 4.65 13.28 5.16
N ARG A 302 4.63 13.91 6.34
CA ARG A 302 5.60 14.95 6.69
C ARG A 302 6.09 14.82 8.11
N GLY A 303 7.39 14.96 8.35
CA GLY A 303 7.92 14.96 9.72
C GLY A 303 7.80 13.60 10.39
N ILE A 304 8.07 12.52 9.67
CA ILE A 304 7.99 11.16 10.21
C ILE A 304 9.36 10.74 10.73
N SER A 305 9.40 10.18 11.94
CA SER A 305 10.59 9.57 12.54
C SER A 305 10.42 8.05 12.58
N GLY A 306 10.74 7.40 11.47
CA GLY A 306 10.46 6.00 11.19
C GLY A 306 10.28 5.76 9.70
N ASP A 307 10.16 4.48 9.32
CA ASP A 307 9.98 4.08 7.93
C ASP A 307 8.59 4.48 7.41
N VAL A 308 8.51 4.79 6.12
CA VAL A 308 7.28 5.27 5.46
C VAL A 308 6.98 4.43 4.23
N ASP A 309 5.88 3.68 4.26
CA ASP A 309 5.31 2.95 3.15
C ASP A 309 3.96 3.57 2.74
N LEU A 310 3.89 4.11 1.53
CA LEU A 310 2.70 4.75 0.96
C LEU A 310 2.38 4.14 -0.40
N ALA A 311 1.19 3.57 -0.55
CA ALA A 311 0.72 2.98 -1.80
C ALA A 311 -0.63 3.56 -2.24
N THR A 312 -0.73 4.01 -3.49
CA THR A 312 -2.02 4.44 -4.08
C THR A 312 -2.23 3.95 -5.52
N GLN A 313 -3.47 3.62 -5.91
CA GLN A 313 -3.72 3.26 -7.33
C GLN A 313 -3.86 4.50 -8.22
N VAL A 314 -4.46 5.56 -7.69
CA VAL A 314 -4.64 6.84 -8.39
C VAL A 314 -4.48 7.96 -7.37
N GLY A 315 -3.45 8.77 -7.55
CA GLY A 315 -3.11 9.85 -6.63
C GLY A 315 -1.60 10.07 -6.59
N SER A 316 -1.21 11.28 -6.21
CA SER A 316 0.19 11.64 -6.01
C SER A 316 0.63 11.32 -4.58
N ILE A 317 1.91 10.99 -4.42
CA ILE A 317 2.53 10.70 -3.13
C ILE A 317 3.58 11.78 -2.84
N SER A 318 3.54 12.35 -1.64
CA SER A 318 4.53 13.32 -1.17
C SER A 318 5.06 12.94 0.21
N ILE A 319 6.38 12.75 0.32
CA ILE A 319 7.08 12.53 1.58
C ILE A 319 8.08 13.68 1.76
N ALA A 320 8.03 14.37 2.90
CA ALA A 320 8.91 15.51 3.17
C ALA A 320 9.34 15.59 4.64
N ASP A 321 10.55 16.09 4.90
CA ASP A 321 11.07 16.29 6.27
C ASP A 321 11.03 15.04 7.16
N SER A 322 11.19 13.85 6.57
CA SER A 322 11.10 12.57 7.27
C SER A 322 12.46 11.88 7.36
N VAL A 323 12.61 10.95 8.31
CA VAL A 323 13.83 10.15 8.52
C VAL A 323 13.45 8.68 8.64
N GLY A 324 13.95 7.85 7.73
CA GLY A 324 13.60 6.43 7.61
C GLY A 324 13.82 5.92 6.20
N GLU A 325 13.52 4.64 5.96
CA GLU A 325 13.38 4.09 4.62
C GLU A 325 12.02 4.46 4.01
N PHE A 326 12.00 4.80 2.72
CA PHE A 326 10.79 5.26 2.03
C PHE A 326 10.39 4.32 0.90
N ILE A 327 9.17 3.80 0.99
CA ILE A 327 8.50 3.05 -0.07
C ILE A 327 7.31 3.90 -0.55
N ALA A 328 7.30 4.24 -1.83
CA ALA A 328 6.26 5.06 -2.45
C ALA A 328 5.84 4.44 -3.79
N GLU A 329 4.62 3.94 -3.87
CA GLU A 329 4.11 3.23 -5.05
C GLU A 329 2.80 3.84 -5.56
N THR A 330 2.78 4.28 -6.81
CA THR A 330 1.54 4.73 -7.47
C THR A 330 1.37 4.17 -8.87
N ARG A 331 0.14 3.85 -9.29
CA ARG A 331 -0.11 3.51 -10.71
C ARG A 331 -0.33 4.74 -11.56
N ASN A 332 -1.02 5.75 -11.06
CA ASN A 332 -1.30 6.98 -11.79
C ASN A 332 -1.17 8.18 -10.85
N GLY A 333 -0.02 8.85 -10.91
CA GLY A 333 0.28 10.00 -10.08
C GLY A 333 1.77 10.25 -9.94
N ASN A 334 2.11 11.43 -9.46
CA ASN A 334 3.50 11.84 -9.27
C ASN A 334 4.00 11.39 -7.89
N ILE A 335 5.29 11.11 -7.79
CA ILE A 335 5.96 10.87 -6.51
C ILE A 335 6.92 12.03 -6.27
N THR A 336 6.85 12.62 -5.07
CA THR A 336 7.78 13.66 -4.63
C THR A 336 8.37 13.28 -3.28
N LEU A 337 9.69 13.07 -3.24
CA LEU A 337 10.43 12.77 -2.02
C LEU A 337 11.39 13.93 -1.75
N ASP A 338 11.19 14.66 -0.65
CA ASP A 338 12.01 15.80 -0.25
C ASP A 338 12.72 15.51 1.08
N GLY A 339 14.05 15.36 1.02
CA GLY A 339 14.88 15.02 2.18
C GLY A 339 15.11 13.52 2.36
N ALA A 340 15.15 12.76 1.26
CA ALA A 340 15.46 11.33 1.34
C ALA A 340 16.89 11.08 1.83
N ASN A 341 17.07 10.14 2.77
CA ASN A 341 18.31 9.99 3.53
C ASN A 341 18.79 8.55 3.74
N LEU A 342 17.91 7.56 3.73
CA LEU A 342 18.23 6.13 3.80
C LEU A 342 17.82 5.41 2.50
N GLY A 343 17.24 4.21 2.58
CA GLY A 343 16.75 3.45 1.44
C GLY A 343 15.51 4.06 0.80
N ILE A 344 15.40 3.91 -0.53
CA ILE A 344 14.25 4.40 -1.30
C ILE A 344 13.76 3.32 -2.25
N LYS A 345 12.46 3.08 -2.28
CA LYS A 345 11.77 2.39 -3.36
C LYS A 345 10.65 3.29 -3.87
N ALA A 346 10.80 3.84 -5.07
CA ALA A 346 9.82 4.76 -5.66
C ALA A 346 9.37 4.27 -7.03
N GLN A 347 8.09 3.93 -7.18
CA GLN A 347 7.56 3.33 -8.41
C GLN A 347 6.30 4.03 -8.90
N SER A 348 6.32 4.52 -10.14
CA SER A 348 5.14 5.06 -10.82
C SER A 348 4.93 4.39 -12.18
N LEU A 349 3.69 4.00 -12.52
CA LEU A 349 3.40 3.56 -13.90
C LEU A 349 3.14 4.76 -14.82
N ASN A 350 2.35 5.73 -14.38
CA ASN A 350 2.08 6.96 -15.12
C ASN A 350 2.23 8.17 -14.20
N GLY A 351 3.42 8.77 -14.19
CA GLY A 351 3.71 9.97 -13.46
C GLY A 351 5.20 10.26 -13.34
N SER A 352 5.50 11.51 -13.03
CA SER A 352 6.86 11.96 -12.77
C SER A 352 7.31 11.59 -11.36
N ILE A 353 8.60 11.33 -11.21
CA ILE A 353 9.23 11.08 -9.91
C ILE A 353 10.25 12.19 -9.67
N ASN A 354 10.09 12.93 -8.59
CA ASN A 354 11.01 13.99 -8.16
C ASN A 354 11.60 13.61 -6.81
N ILE A 355 12.92 13.46 -6.73
CA ILE A 355 13.61 13.07 -5.50
C ILE A 355 14.67 14.12 -5.21
N VAL A 356 14.64 14.68 -4.01
CA VAL A 356 15.65 15.59 -3.49
C VAL A 356 16.29 14.95 -2.27
N SER A 357 17.60 14.79 -2.30
CA SER A 357 18.36 14.19 -1.21
C SER A 357 19.63 14.96 -0.92
N THR A 358 19.95 15.08 0.36
CA THR A 358 21.21 15.66 0.84
C THR A 358 22.25 14.59 1.17
N LYS A 359 21.87 13.31 1.20
CA LYS A 359 22.73 12.17 1.53
C LYS A 359 22.13 10.88 0.96
N VAL A 360 22.98 10.06 0.34
CA VAL A 360 22.66 8.65 0.04
C VAL A 360 23.13 7.79 1.21
N GLY A 361 22.20 7.24 1.99
CA GLY A 361 22.49 6.40 3.16
C GLY A 361 21.88 5.00 3.11
N GLY A 362 21.42 4.57 1.94
CA GLY A 362 20.81 3.27 1.69
C GLY A 362 20.63 3.02 0.20
N ASP A 363 20.22 1.81 -0.16
CA ASP A 363 19.97 1.41 -1.55
C ASP A 363 18.71 2.05 -2.11
N TRP A 364 18.77 2.51 -3.36
CA TRP A 364 17.65 3.15 -4.04
C TRP A 364 17.23 2.34 -5.28
N ASP A 365 15.93 2.14 -5.42
CA ASP A 365 15.27 1.59 -6.59
C ASP A 365 14.15 2.54 -7.04
N VAL A 366 14.38 3.23 -8.15
CA VAL A 366 13.46 4.23 -8.69
C VAL A 366 13.03 3.82 -10.08
N TYR A 367 11.73 3.67 -10.29
CA TYR A 367 11.17 3.22 -11.56
C TYR A 367 9.98 4.08 -12.01
N SER A 368 10.03 4.61 -13.24
CA SER A 368 8.85 5.19 -13.89
C SER A 368 8.62 4.61 -15.29
N ALA A 369 7.44 4.02 -15.50
CA ALA A 369 7.10 3.48 -16.81
C ALA A 369 6.73 4.57 -17.84
N VAL A 370 6.11 5.66 -17.40
CA VAL A 370 5.77 6.84 -18.21
C VAL A 370 5.83 8.08 -17.32
N GLY A 371 6.78 8.96 -17.58
CA GLY A 371 6.97 10.21 -16.83
C GLY A 371 8.44 10.51 -16.57
N ALA A 372 8.77 11.79 -16.50
CA ALA A 372 10.14 12.23 -16.26
C ALA A 372 10.59 11.86 -14.84
N ILE A 373 11.85 11.49 -14.69
CA ILE A 373 12.49 11.25 -13.40
C ILE A 373 13.53 12.35 -13.19
N ASN A 374 13.34 13.15 -12.14
CA ASN A 374 14.27 14.19 -11.73
C ASN A 374 14.83 13.83 -10.35
N VAL A 375 16.15 13.68 -10.26
CA VAL A 375 16.83 13.34 -9.01
C VAL A 375 17.92 14.35 -8.71
N LEU A 376 17.86 14.97 -7.54
CA LEU A 376 18.93 15.79 -6.97
C LEU A 376 19.71 14.95 -5.96
N LEU A 377 20.95 14.61 -6.31
CA LEU A 377 21.87 13.81 -5.48
C LEU A 377 22.99 14.70 -4.91
N PRO A 378 23.57 14.36 -3.74
CA PRO A 378 24.76 15.05 -3.27
C PRO A 378 25.93 14.82 -4.22
N ASP A 379 26.77 15.85 -4.43
CA ASP A 379 27.98 15.76 -5.27
C ASP A 379 29.12 14.93 -4.66
N ARG A 380 28.93 14.50 -3.41
CA ARG A 380 29.85 13.69 -2.61
C ARG A 380 29.06 12.60 -1.88
N GLY A 381 29.65 11.41 -1.78
CA GLY A 381 29.05 10.29 -1.09
C GLY A 381 29.77 8.99 -1.44
N ASP A 382 29.24 7.91 -0.90
CA ASP A 382 29.73 6.55 -1.14
C ASP A 382 28.64 5.73 -1.82
N TYR A 383 28.50 5.91 -3.14
CA TYR A 383 27.46 5.23 -3.90
C TYR A 383 27.83 5.00 -5.36
N SER A 384 27.29 3.90 -5.90
CA SER A 384 27.27 3.62 -7.33
C SER A 384 25.96 4.09 -7.94
N LEU A 385 26.01 4.66 -9.15
CA LEU A 385 24.84 5.11 -9.89
C LEU A 385 24.70 4.28 -11.17
N ALA A 386 23.52 3.69 -11.34
CA ALA A 386 23.08 3.06 -12.57
C ALA A 386 21.72 3.65 -12.98
N GLY A 387 21.74 4.56 -13.95
CA GLY A 387 20.57 5.18 -14.54
C GLY A 387 20.32 4.68 -15.96
N SER A 388 19.08 4.47 -16.37
CA SER A 388 18.74 4.17 -17.77
C SER A 388 17.44 4.82 -18.20
N SER A 389 17.37 5.20 -19.49
CA SER A 389 16.12 5.60 -20.13
C SER A 389 15.93 4.94 -21.50
N SER A 390 14.76 4.33 -21.72
CA SER A 390 14.46 3.64 -22.98
C SER A 390 14.26 4.61 -24.15
N TYR A 391 13.46 5.66 -23.98
CA TYR A 391 13.02 6.54 -25.07
C TYR A 391 13.36 8.03 -24.85
N GLY A 392 13.47 8.50 -23.61
CA GLY A 392 13.75 9.89 -23.30
C GLY A 392 15.23 10.27 -23.38
N ASP A 393 15.49 11.55 -23.12
CA ASP A 393 16.83 12.10 -23.03
C ASP A 393 17.43 11.88 -21.63
N LEU A 394 18.74 11.69 -21.56
CA LEU A 394 19.48 11.56 -20.31
C LEU A 394 20.41 12.76 -20.13
N SER A 395 20.29 13.43 -19.00
CA SER A 395 21.12 14.59 -18.65
C SER A 395 21.66 14.47 -17.23
N THR A 396 22.94 14.78 -17.06
CA THR A 396 23.55 14.89 -15.74
C THR A 396 24.66 15.94 -15.71
N ASP A 397 24.78 16.64 -14.59
CA ASP A 397 25.88 17.57 -14.28
C ASP A 397 26.94 16.94 -13.36
N LEU A 398 26.69 15.73 -12.86
CA LEU A 398 27.62 14.95 -12.04
C LEU A 398 28.71 14.31 -12.92
N PRO A 399 29.89 13.95 -12.36
CA PRO A 399 31.02 13.41 -13.12
C PRO A 399 30.82 11.95 -13.57
N PHE A 400 29.65 11.63 -14.11
CA PHE A 400 29.26 10.30 -14.57
C PHE A 400 29.26 10.22 -16.11
N LYS A 401 29.48 9.01 -16.63
CA LYS A 401 29.55 8.79 -18.07
C LYS A 401 28.16 8.48 -18.59
N VAL A 402 27.72 9.23 -19.60
CA VAL A 402 26.48 8.97 -20.34
C VAL A 402 26.83 8.24 -21.63
N GLN A 403 26.43 6.98 -21.78
CA GLN A 403 26.67 6.17 -22.96
C GLN A 403 25.47 5.27 -23.24
N ASN A 404 25.09 5.08 -24.50
CA ASN A 404 24.02 4.14 -24.92
C ASN A 404 22.71 4.26 -24.11
N LYS A 405 22.28 5.48 -23.79
CA LYS A 405 21.10 5.76 -22.95
C LYS A 405 21.17 5.21 -21.51
N THR A 406 22.38 5.05 -21.01
CA THR A 406 22.67 4.69 -19.63
C THR A 406 23.60 5.72 -19.01
N ILE A 407 23.44 5.96 -17.71
CA ILE A 407 24.33 6.75 -16.87
C ILE A 407 24.97 5.76 -15.91
N GLU A 408 26.28 5.67 -15.94
CA GLU A 408 27.03 4.83 -15.02
C GLU A 408 28.17 5.62 -14.37
N GLY A 409 28.38 5.36 -13.09
CA GLY A 409 29.50 5.91 -12.35
C GLY A 409 29.48 5.52 -10.89
N GLN A 410 30.54 5.91 -10.20
CA GLN A 410 30.74 5.61 -8.79
C GLN A 410 31.41 6.79 -8.11
N LEU A 411 30.90 7.16 -6.95
CA LEU A 411 31.53 8.08 -6.00
C LEU A 411 31.92 7.27 -4.76
N GLY A 412 33.13 7.51 -4.22
CA GLY A 412 33.65 6.73 -3.10
C GLY A 412 33.89 5.25 -3.46
N GLU A 413 33.68 4.37 -2.50
CA GLU A 413 33.85 2.92 -2.63
C GLU A 413 32.63 2.20 -3.23
N GLY A 414 31.52 2.92 -3.44
CA GLY A 414 30.26 2.39 -3.93
C GLY A 414 29.44 1.62 -2.88
N GLU A 415 29.49 2.04 -1.60
CA GLU A 415 28.80 1.37 -0.47
C GLU A 415 27.29 1.17 -0.73
N TYR A 416 26.61 2.19 -1.24
CA TYR A 416 25.18 2.12 -1.58
C TYR A 416 24.95 2.08 -3.10
N ARG A 417 23.88 1.42 -3.52
CA ARG A 417 23.49 1.34 -4.93
C ARG A 417 22.30 2.25 -5.22
N VAL A 418 22.46 3.16 -6.17
CA VAL A 418 21.38 3.99 -6.71
C VAL A 418 21.00 3.49 -8.09
N LYS A 419 19.85 2.83 -8.19
CA LYS A 419 19.30 2.31 -9.44
C LYS A 419 18.09 3.13 -9.88
N ILE A 420 18.14 3.67 -11.09
CA ILE A 420 17.07 4.49 -11.67
C ILE A 420 16.73 3.99 -13.06
N GLU A 421 15.49 3.57 -13.28
CA GLU A 421 15.01 3.07 -14.56
C GLU A 421 13.78 3.87 -15.00
N GLY A 422 13.88 4.48 -16.18
CA GLY A 422 12.78 5.24 -16.78
C GLY A 422 12.54 4.86 -18.23
N ASN A 423 11.38 5.22 -18.77
CA ASN A 423 11.17 5.20 -20.22
C ASN A 423 11.15 6.61 -20.85
N SER A 424 10.98 7.65 -20.04
CA SER A 424 10.95 9.07 -20.45
C SER A 424 12.23 9.79 -19.99
N ASP A 425 12.25 11.12 -19.99
CA ASP A 425 13.45 11.88 -19.66
C ASP A 425 13.96 11.58 -18.24
N LEU A 426 15.27 11.40 -18.12
CA LEU A 426 15.97 11.16 -16.86
C LEU A 426 16.99 12.28 -16.64
N THR A 427 16.75 13.10 -15.63
CA THR A 427 17.64 14.19 -15.23
C THR A 427 18.20 13.89 -13.84
N ILE A 428 19.51 13.78 -13.74
CA ILE A 428 20.22 13.57 -12.47
C ILE A 428 21.15 14.74 -12.24
N GLN A 429 20.84 15.57 -11.27
CA GLN A 429 21.60 16.79 -10.98
C GLN A 429 22.23 16.77 -9.59
N SER A 430 23.29 17.55 -9.43
CA SER A 430 23.89 17.86 -8.14
C SER A 430 22.92 18.68 -7.30
N ASN A 431 22.82 18.35 -6.01
CA ASN A 431 21.98 19.11 -5.07
C ASN A 431 22.72 20.37 -4.61
N PRO A 432 22.27 21.59 -4.99
CA PRO A 432 22.96 22.83 -4.64
C PRO A 432 22.98 23.13 -3.14
N ALA A 433 22.09 22.52 -2.35
CA ALA A 433 22.08 22.66 -0.91
C ALA A 433 23.26 21.94 -0.21
N VAL A 434 23.97 21.07 -0.93
CA VAL A 434 25.12 20.29 -0.42
C VAL A 434 26.41 20.60 -1.19
N SER A 435 26.33 21.33 -2.31
CA SER A 435 27.48 21.78 -3.08
C SER A 435 28.31 22.82 -2.33
N THR A 436 29.64 22.74 -2.43
CA THR A 436 30.56 23.76 -1.88
C THR A 436 30.33 25.13 -2.52
N PRO A 437 30.54 26.24 -1.78
CA PRO A 437 30.74 27.55 -2.41
C PRO A 437 31.93 27.45 -3.38
N GLU A 438 31.78 28.01 -4.58
CA GLU A 438 32.86 28.10 -5.55
C GLU A 438 34.14 28.61 -4.86
N THR A 439 35.25 27.89 -5.07
CA THR A 439 36.56 28.37 -4.64
C THR A 439 36.87 29.61 -5.47
N VAL A 440 36.67 30.79 -4.88
CA VAL A 440 37.15 32.04 -5.45
C VAL A 440 38.67 31.94 -5.49
N THR A 441 39.22 31.60 -6.65
CA THR A 441 40.64 31.82 -6.96
C THR A 441 40.91 33.32 -6.81
N PRO A 442 41.86 33.74 -5.96
CA PRO A 442 42.26 35.14 -5.95
C PRO A 442 42.92 35.45 -7.29
N ASP A 443 42.41 36.49 -7.96
CA ASP A 443 43.04 37.08 -9.14
C ASP A 443 44.53 37.33 -8.86
N SER A 444 45.36 36.89 -9.79
CA SER A 444 46.78 37.20 -9.83
C SER A 444 46.95 38.71 -9.99
N GLU A 445 47.32 39.40 -8.92
CA GLU A 445 47.84 40.76 -9.00
C GLU A 445 49.21 40.73 -9.67
N ASP A 446 49.18 41.23 -10.89
CA ASP A 446 50.29 41.68 -11.71
C ASP A 446 50.98 42.87 -11.00
N THR A 447 52.22 42.70 -10.53
CA THR A 447 53.12 43.85 -10.33
C THR A 447 54.58 43.41 -10.45
N ALA A 448 55.11 43.49 -11.66
CA ALA A 448 56.54 43.52 -11.92
C ALA A 448 57.12 44.90 -11.60
N GLU A 449 58.21 44.88 -10.83
CA GLU A 449 59.39 45.74 -10.88
C GLU A 449 59.26 47.19 -11.36
N ASN A 450 59.61 48.13 -10.46
CA ASN A 450 60.56 49.16 -10.83
C ASN A 450 61.51 49.47 -9.66
N LEU A 451 62.79 49.15 -9.87
CA LEU A 451 63.93 49.53 -9.04
C LEU A 451 64.34 50.97 -9.39
N GLU A 452 64.53 51.83 -8.40
CA GLU A 452 65.71 52.71 -8.41
C GLU A 452 66.07 53.20 -6.99
N GLN A 453 67.37 53.05 -6.70
CA GLN A 453 68.08 53.38 -5.47
C GLN A 453 68.22 54.90 -5.24
N THR A 454 68.33 55.30 -3.98
CA THR A 454 69.37 56.22 -3.42
C THR A 454 69.10 56.38 -1.92
N THR A 455 69.82 55.67 -1.04
CA THR A 455 71.02 56.08 -0.26
C THR A 455 70.78 57.09 0.86
N GLU A 456 71.15 56.65 2.08
CA GLU A 456 71.60 57.40 3.27
C GLU A 456 70.52 58.27 3.95
N ASP A 457 70.31 58.24 5.26
CA ASP A 457 71.31 58.29 6.32
C ASP A 457 70.63 57.88 7.64
N GLY A 458 71.40 57.33 8.58
CA GLY A 458 71.04 57.27 10.00
C GLY A 458 72.26 57.71 10.80
N PRO A 459 72.24 57.68 12.14
CA PRO A 459 71.15 57.73 13.12
C PRO A 459 71.41 58.85 14.16
N ASN A 460 70.47 59.19 15.05
CA ASN A 460 70.73 59.30 16.51
C ASN A 460 69.60 59.84 17.39
N SER A 461 69.49 59.21 18.57
CA SER A 461 69.29 59.75 19.93
C SER A 461 68.05 60.65 20.18
N GLN A 462 67.18 60.43 21.17
CA GLN A 462 67.35 60.14 22.60
C GLN A 462 65.98 59.75 23.19
#